data_AF-A0A352A3X8-F1
#
_entry.id   AF-A0A352A3X8-F1
#
_cell.length_a   1.000
_cell.length_b   1.000
_cell.length_c   1.000
_cell.angle_alpha   90.00
_cell.angle_beta   90.00
_cell.angle_gamma   90.00
#
_symmetry.space_group_name_H-M   'P 1'
#
loop_
_entity.id
_entity.type
_entity.pdbx_description
1 polymer ?
#
loop_
_entity_poly.entity_id
_entity_poly.type
_entity_poly.pdbx_seq_one_letter_code
_entity_poly.pdbx_strand_id
1 'polypeptide(L)'
;MAKYTRIYEDGKITHEVTFRGEKFSFKMVECDCGMKSDNKGHEEQISKKFGIDVEELDAIGVSDLWVADEDEILETLESLEELES
;
A
#
# COMPACT_ATOMS: atom_id res chain seq x y z
N MET A 1 5.04 -14.47 -4.11
CA MET A 1 4.75 -14.54 -5.57
C MET A 1 4.30 -13.16 -6.01
N ALA A 2 5.06 -12.50 -6.91
CA ALA A 2 4.94 -11.09 -7.33
C ALA A 2 4.08 -10.21 -6.39
N LYS A 3 4.64 -9.99 -5.20
CA LYS A 3 3.98 -9.37 -4.04
C LYS A 3 3.77 -7.88 -4.20
N TYR A 4 4.53 -7.27 -5.11
CA TYR A 4 4.48 -5.87 -5.46
C TYR A 4 4.80 -5.70 -6.95
N THR A 5 4.06 -4.85 -7.65
CA THR A 5 4.29 -4.48 -9.05
C THR A 5 4.30 -2.98 -9.18
N ARG A 6 5.38 -2.41 -9.74
CA ARG A 6 5.46 -0.98 -10.05
C ARG A 6 5.27 -0.75 -11.54
N ILE A 7 4.34 0.12 -11.89
CA ILE A 7 3.97 0.45 -13.27
C ILE A 7 4.21 1.95 -13.46
N TYR A 8 4.99 2.30 -14.48
CA TYR A 8 5.21 3.68 -14.91
C TYR A 8 4.45 3.92 -16.21
N GLU A 9 3.42 4.76 -16.16
CA GLU A 9 2.60 5.07 -17.34
C GLU A 9 2.19 6.54 -17.31
N ASP A 10 2.44 7.28 -18.39
CA ASP A 10 2.07 8.70 -18.55
C ASP A 10 2.48 9.61 -17.37
N GLY A 11 3.68 9.41 -16.82
CA GLY A 11 4.19 10.18 -15.67
C GLY A 11 3.53 9.84 -14.33
N LYS A 12 2.70 8.79 -14.27
CA LYS A 12 2.11 8.27 -13.04
C LYS A 12 2.81 6.98 -12.63
N ILE A 13 3.01 6.84 -11.33
CA ILE A 13 3.58 5.63 -10.74
C ILE A 13 2.43 4.89 -10.04
N THR A 14 2.12 3.69 -10.52
CA THR A 14 1.13 2.81 -9.89
C THR A 14 1.87 1.68 -9.22
N HIS A 15 1.55 1.44 -7.95
CA HIS A 15 2.06 0.34 -7.18
C HIS A 15 0.89 -0.62 -6.91
N GLU A 16 1.04 -1.88 -7.28
CA GLU A 16 0.07 -2.93 -6.96
C GLU A 16 0.67 -3.87 -5.93
N VAL A 17 -0.10 -4.23 -4.91
CA VAL A 17 0.24 -5.30 -3.97
C VAL A 17 -0.79 -6.40 -4.00
N THR A 18 -0.29 -7.63 -3.94
CA THR A 18 -1.15 -8.81 -3.80
C THR A 18 -1.04 -9.31 -2.37
N PHE A 19 -2.11 -9.18 -1.60
CA PHE A 19 -2.19 -9.65 -0.22
C PHE A 19 -3.32 -10.67 -0.08
N ARG A 20 -3.02 -11.88 0.42
CA ARG A 20 -3.97 -12.99 0.54
C ARG A 20 -4.72 -13.31 -0.77
N GLY A 21 -4.01 -13.20 -1.90
CA GLY A 21 -4.55 -13.45 -3.24
C GLY A 21 -5.40 -12.32 -3.83
N GLU A 22 -5.55 -11.20 -3.13
CA GLU A 22 -6.29 -10.03 -3.62
C GLU A 22 -5.33 -8.91 -3.98
N LYS A 23 -5.60 -8.25 -5.11
CA LYS A 23 -4.82 -7.12 -5.58
C LYS A 23 -5.38 -5.81 -5.04
N PHE A 24 -4.51 -5.02 -4.45
CA PHE A 24 -4.73 -3.63 -4.07
C PHE A 24 -3.81 -2.77 -4.92
N SER A 25 -4.36 -1.82 -5.65
CA SER A 25 -3.58 -0.84 -6.39
C SER A 25 -3.63 0.50 -5.68
N PHE A 26 -2.47 1.15 -5.59
CA PHE A 26 -2.30 2.49 -5.07
C PHE A 26 -1.54 3.29 -6.12
N LYS A 27 -2.13 4.40 -6.56
CA LYS A 27 -1.50 5.27 -7.53
C LYS A 27 -0.87 6.43 -6.79
N MET A 28 0.43 6.60 -6.96
CA MET A 28 1.11 7.78 -6.48
C MET A 28 0.91 8.91 -7.49
N VAL A 29 0.41 10.03 -6.99
CA VAL A 29 0.20 11.26 -7.73
C VAL A 29 1.06 12.34 -7.10
N GLU A 30 1.79 13.04 -7.95
CA GLU A 30 2.60 14.18 -7.55
C GLU A 30 1.72 15.30 -6.97
N CYS A 31 2.17 15.88 -5.87
CA CYS A 31 1.55 17.02 -5.19
C CYS A 31 2.62 17.96 -4.65
N ASP A 32 2.21 19.13 -4.16
CA ASP A 32 3.14 20.20 -3.75
C ASP A 32 4.13 19.79 -2.64
N CYS A 33 3.84 18.70 -1.92
CA CYS A 33 4.66 18.16 -0.84
C CYS A 33 5.34 16.82 -1.19
N GLY A 34 5.38 16.42 -2.46
CA GLY A 34 5.99 15.16 -2.90
C GLY A 34 4.98 14.26 -3.62
N MET A 35 4.84 13.02 -3.20
CA MET A 35 3.91 12.06 -3.79
C MET A 35 2.88 11.63 -2.76
N LYS A 36 1.63 11.43 -3.18
CA LYS A 36 0.55 10.92 -2.33
C LYS A 36 -0.28 9.89 -3.08
N SER A 37 -0.92 8.97 -2.35
CA SER A 37 -1.89 8.06 -2.96
C SER A 37 -3.12 8.81 -3.46
N ASP A 38 -3.69 8.36 -4.58
CA ASP A 38 -4.98 8.79 -5.10
C ASP A 38 -6.18 8.24 -4.29
N ASN A 39 -5.92 7.32 -3.36
CA ASN A 39 -6.92 6.68 -2.52
C ASN A 39 -6.50 6.68 -1.05
N LYS A 40 -7.48 6.67 -0.13
CA LYS A 40 -7.27 6.65 1.33
C LYS A 40 -7.93 5.42 1.95
N GLY A 41 -7.56 5.09 3.18
CA GLY A 41 -8.20 4.01 3.94
C GLY A 41 -7.83 2.63 3.40
N HIS A 42 -6.56 2.40 3.09
CA HIS A 42 -6.08 1.08 2.64
C HIS A 42 -6.17 0.07 3.78
N GLU A 43 -5.91 0.51 5.01
CA GLU A 43 -6.08 -0.21 6.26
C GLU A 43 -7.53 -0.66 6.48
N GLU A 44 -8.51 0.21 6.21
CA GLU A 44 -9.94 -0.15 6.31
C GLU A 44 -10.34 -1.16 5.23
N GLN A 45 -9.80 -1.04 4.01
CA GLN A 45 -10.07 -1.97 2.91
C GLN A 45 -9.53 -3.36 3.20
N ILE A 46 -8.29 -3.45 3.72
CA ILE A 46 -7.64 -4.71 4.10
C ILE A 46 -8.35 -5.31 5.32
N SER A 47 -8.60 -4.51 6.36
CA SER A 47 -9.30 -4.95 7.58
C SER A 47 -10.68 -5.54 7.25
N LYS A 48 -11.50 -4.82 6.49
CA LYS A 48 -12.84 -5.26 6.11
C LYS A 48 -12.84 -6.55 5.29
N LYS A 49 -11.82 -6.75 4.45
CA LYS A 49 -11.75 -7.91 3.55
C LYS A 49 -11.19 -9.15 4.23
N PHE A 50 -10.26 -8.97 5.17
CA PHE A 50 -9.49 -10.07 5.75
C PHE A 50 -9.69 -10.28 7.24
N GLY A 51 -10.44 -9.41 7.90
CA GLY A 51 -10.68 -9.45 9.35
C GLY A 51 -9.44 -9.16 10.17
N ILE A 52 -8.48 -8.41 9.61
CA ILE A 52 -7.27 -7.97 10.33
C ILE A 52 -7.62 -6.70 11.12
N ASP A 53 -7.08 -6.55 12.32
CA ASP A 53 -7.31 -5.34 13.10
C ASP A 53 -6.71 -4.13 12.38
N VAL A 54 -7.45 -3.01 12.37
CA VAL A 54 -6.93 -1.76 11.80
C VAL A 54 -5.71 -1.29 12.59
N GLU A 55 -5.67 -1.51 13.91
CA GLU A 55 -4.51 -1.17 14.75
C GLU A 55 -3.25 -1.97 14.36
N GLU A 56 -3.41 -3.22 13.92
CA GLU A 56 -2.31 -4.06 13.45
C GLU A 56 -1.79 -3.60 12.08
N LEU A 57 -2.68 -3.12 11.21
CA LEU A 57 -2.33 -2.53 9.91
C LEU A 57 -1.71 -1.12 10.06
N ASP A 58 -2.14 -0.37 11.07
CA ASP A 58 -1.56 0.93 11.42
C ASP A 58 -0.12 0.75 11.94
N ALA A 59 0.11 -0.27 12.77
CA ALA A 59 1.43 -0.56 13.34
C ALA A 59 2.51 -0.88 12.28
N ILE A 60 2.12 -1.36 11.10
CA ILE A 60 3.02 -1.65 9.97
C ILE A 60 3.03 -0.55 8.90
N GLY A 61 2.31 0.56 9.13
CA GLY A 61 2.31 1.73 8.24
C GLY A 61 1.33 1.69 7.07
N VAL A 62 0.34 0.77 7.05
CA VAL A 62 -0.66 0.73 5.95
C VAL A 62 -1.47 2.02 5.85
N SER A 63 -1.79 2.61 7.01
CA SER A 63 -2.50 3.87 7.13
C SER A 63 -1.70 5.07 6.62
N ASP A 64 -0.39 4.95 6.50
CA ASP A 64 0.52 6.01 6.05
C ASP A 64 0.88 5.88 4.55
N LEU A 65 0.52 4.76 3.90
CA LEU A 65 0.75 4.54 2.46
C LEU A 65 0.19 5.64 1.56
N TRP A 66 -0.74 6.46 2.04
CA TRP A 66 -1.28 7.59 1.28
C TRP A 66 -0.36 8.83 1.24
N VAL A 67 0.62 8.94 2.13
CA VAL A 67 1.66 9.99 2.15
C VAL A 67 3.07 9.43 2.10
N ALA A 68 3.22 8.12 2.15
CA ALA A 68 4.49 7.44 2.14
C ALA A 68 5.28 7.70 0.86
N ASP A 69 6.59 7.84 1.01
CA ASP A 69 7.53 7.80 -0.10
C ASP A 69 7.77 6.36 -0.60
N GLU A 70 8.64 6.19 -1.60
CA GLU A 70 8.88 4.88 -2.20
C GLU A 70 9.48 3.88 -1.21
N ASP A 71 10.38 4.34 -0.33
CA ASP A 71 11.10 3.47 0.61
C ASP A 71 10.13 3.03 1.72
N GLU A 72 9.34 3.97 2.26
CA GLU A 72 8.29 3.69 3.24
C GLU A 72 7.23 2.72 2.69
N ILE A 73 6.83 2.89 1.43
CA ILE A 73 5.94 1.94 0.76
C ILE A 73 6.58 0.56 0.76
N LEU A 74 7.83 0.42 0.33
CA LEU A 74 8.48 -0.90 0.28
C LEU A 74 8.56 -1.56 1.67
N GLU A 75 8.91 -0.81 2.71
CA GLU A 75 8.99 -1.31 4.10
C GLU A 75 7.62 -1.81 4.62
N THR A 76 6.55 -1.05 4.38
CA THR A 76 5.18 -1.48 4.75
C THR A 76 4.78 -2.76 4.01
N LEU A 77 5.22 -2.92 2.76
CA LEU A 77 4.90 -4.11 1.96
C LEU A 77 5.68 -5.35 2.39
N GLU A 78 6.93 -5.20 2.80
CA GLU A 78 7.69 -6.26 3.46
C GLU A 78 7.01 -6.68 4.76
N SER A 79 6.54 -5.71 5.55
CA SER A 79 5.81 -5.98 6.81
C SER A 79 4.47 -6.70 6.57
N LEU A 80 3.73 -6.31 5.52
CA LEU A 80 2.52 -7.02 5.07
C LEU A 80 2.84 -8.44 4.55
N GLU A 81 4.03 -8.64 3.95
CA GLU A 81 4.51 -9.96 3.53
C GLU A 81 4.76 -10.88 4.71
N GLU A 82 5.36 -10.37 5.79
CA GLU A 82 5.60 -11.11 7.03
C GLU A 82 4.29 -11.52 7.72
N LEU A 83 3.28 -10.66 7.71
CA LEU A 83 1.93 -10.95 8.22
C LEU A 83 1.17 -12.05 7.47
N GLU A 84 1.59 -12.39 6.24
CA GLU A 84 1.01 -13.48 5.46
C GLU A 84 1.59 -14.86 5.84
N SER A 85 2.75 -14.91 6.51
CA SER A 85 3.48 -16.14 6.85
C SER A 85 2.97 -16.82 8.13
#